data_AF-A0A2A3VLU8-F1
#
_entry.id   AF-A0A2A3VLU8-F1
#
_cell.length_a   1.000
_cell.length_b   1.000
_cell.length_c   1.000
_cell.angle_alpha   90.00
_cell.angle_beta   90.00
_cell.angle_gamma   90.00
#
_symmetry.space_group_name_H-M   'P 1'
#
loop_
_entity.id
_entity.type
_entity.pdbx_description
1 polymer ?
#
loop_
_entity_poly.entity_id
_entity_poly.type
_entity_poly.pdbx_seq_one_letter_code
_entity_poly.pdbx_strand_id
1 'polypeptide(L)'
;MAPVSRLPALEILRGIAILGTLATNVWVFMHPAGFWGELHGPLPDGLLESGLRQLSTGKFLGLLSIMFGVGLAMQQRAADAAGQRWPGGYTWRAVLLFLDGLLNYYLVIEFDVLMGYAISGFVVAWLLRTGERSQRTWMLGLAMVHFLLLTLLALAMLAFPLADTAASPAAFARSMEWNPYRDGSWWDLVRFRAGHLLDFRLIEPVMILPMTVALFLLGATLFRSGVFDPDGAPLRKRLLVLGAAGWALDMAIGVFAADAVWLYTRWGTAVLVSLGILALVAGFYLARPVPGWLGRRLSEVGRVALSAYVLQNLLASAVCYGWGFDLAGRVAESQRVGATVLLYLALCPLIMLAAHVWLRHLRRGPLEMLWNVSHRRLAGGSAQAAGTA
;
A
#
# COMPACT_ATOMS: atom_id res chain seq x y z
N MET A 1 -26.73 -6.96 -23.11
CA MET A 1 -25.61 -6.21 -22.52
C MET A 1 -24.65 -7.22 -21.91
N ALA A 2 -23.41 -7.28 -22.38
CA ALA A 2 -22.44 -8.25 -21.88
C ALA A 2 -22.21 -8.02 -20.37
N PRO A 3 -22.23 -9.07 -19.53
CA PRO A 3 -21.84 -8.94 -18.12
C PRO A 3 -20.45 -8.31 -18.09
N VAL A 4 -20.20 -7.41 -17.13
CA VAL A 4 -18.87 -6.79 -16.91
C VAL A 4 -17.84 -7.92 -16.95
N SER A 5 -17.15 -8.05 -18.09
CA SER A 5 -16.16 -9.08 -18.30
C SER A 5 -15.10 -8.84 -17.24
N ARG A 6 -14.88 -9.83 -16.38
CA ARG A 6 -13.86 -9.72 -15.33
C ARG A 6 -12.55 -9.38 -16.02
N LEU A 7 -12.04 -8.17 -15.80
CA LEU A 7 -10.78 -7.70 -16.36
C LEU A 7 -9.65 -8.42 -15.60
N PRO A 8 -9.01 -9.46 -16.17
CA PRO A 8 -8.01 -10.24 -15.43
C PRO A 8 -6.82 -9.36 -15.05
N ALA A 9 -6.50 -8.38 -15.91
CA ALA A 9 -5.47 -7.37 -15.66
C ALA A 9 -5.65 -6.65 -14.31
N LEU A 10 -6.88 -6.36 -13.89
CA LEU A 10 -7.16 -5.63 -12.66
C LEU A 10 -6.83 -6.48 -11.42
N GLU A 11 -7.28 -7.73 -11.40
CA GLU A 11 -7.00 -8.66 -10.31
C GLU A 11 -5.50 -8.94 -10.22
N ILE A 12 -4.82 -9.10 -11.37
CA ILE A 12 -3.38 -9.32 -11.42
C ILE A 12 -2.61 -8.09 -10.92
N LEU A 13 -3.00 -6.88 -11.32
CA LEU A 13 -2.39 -5.65 -10.84
C LEU A 13 -2.51 -5.50 -9.32
N ARG A 14 -3.67 -5.85 -8.75
CA ARG A 14 -3.85 -5.88 -7.29
C ARG A 14 -2.92 -6.91 -6.65
N GLY A 15 -2.81 -8.11 -7.21
CA GLY A 15 -1.89 -9.14 -6.72
C GLY A 15 -0.42 -8.70 -6.74
N ILE A 16 0.01 -8.07 -7.84
CA ILE A 16 1.35 -7.47 -7.97
C ILE A 16 1.56 -6.38 -6.93
N ALA A 17 0.57 -5.51 -6.72
CA ALA A 17 0.67 -4.45 -5.72
C ALA A 17 0.81 -5.03 -4.30
N ILE A 18 0.03 -6.05 -3.93
CA ILE A 18 0.12 -6.67 -2.61
C ILE A 18 1.49 -7.32 -2.37
N LEU A 19 1.94 -8.21 -3.27
CA LEU A 19 3.26 -8.84 -3.11
C LEU A 19 4.39 -7.82 -3.23
N GLY A 20 4.23 -6.79 -4.04
CA GLY A 20 5.19 -5.71 -4.15
C GLY A 20 5.29 -4.86 -2.88
N THR A 21 4.19 -4.64 -2.15
CA THR A 21 4.26 -3.98 -0.83
C THR A 21 5.02 -4.82 0.20
N LEU A 22 4.96 -6.15 0.11
CA LEU A 22 5.82 -7.02 0.93
C LEU A 22 7.30 -6.83 0.61
N ALA A 23 7.66 -6.62 -0.67
CA ALA A 23 9.04 -6.38 -1.07
C ALA A 23 9.65 -5.14 -0.40
N THR A 24 8.82 -4.13 -0.07
CA THR A 24 9.26 -2.97 0.71
C THR A 24 9.24 -3.25 2.21
N ASN A 25 8.17 -3.87 2.71
CA ASN A 25 7.98 -4.06 4.15
C ASN A 25 8.96 -5.08 4.76
N VAL A 26 9.44 -6.06 3.99
CA VAL A 26 10.38 -7.08 4.47
C VAL A 26 11.67 -6.47 5.03
N TRP A 27 12.10 -5.32 4.50
CA TRP A 27 13.26 -4.59 5.01
C TRP A 27 13.02 -4.05 6.43
N VAL A 28 11.82 -3.54 6.68
CA VAL A 28 11.40 -3.06 8.00
C VAL A 28 11.32 -4.21 8.99
N PHE A 29 10.79 -5.36 8.57
CA PHE A 29 10.73 -6.55 9.43
C PHE A 29 12.12 -7.09 9.77
N MET A 30 13.04 -7.08 8.82
CA MET A 30 14.43 -7.55 9.02
C MET A 30 15.32 -6.55 9.77
N HIS A 31 14.83 -5.35 10.07
CA HIS A 31 15.53 -4.45 10.96
C HIS A 31 15.40 -4.96 12.41
N PRO A 32 16.50 -5.11 13.19
CA PRO A 32 16.44 -5.67 14.55
C PRO A 32 15.52 -4.87 15.49
N ALA A 33 15.42 -3.55 15.27
CA ALA A 33 14.52 -2.65 15.98
C ALA A 33 13.16 -2.41 15.31
N GLY A 34 12.79 -3.26 14.35
CA GLY A 34 11.59 -3.11 13.54
C GLY A 34 11.48 -1.72 12.91
N PHE A 35 10.26 -1.20 12.84
CA PHE A 35 9.97 0.12 12.26
C PHE A 35 10.60 1.27 13.04
N TRP A 36 10.80 1.13 14.35
CA TRP A 36 11.43 2.17 15.16
C TRP A 36 12.87 2.43 14.70
N GLY A 37 13.61 1.38 14.37
CA GLY A 37 14.95 1.53 13.82
C GLY A 37 14.99 1.90 12.36
N GLU A 38 13.98 1.54 11.55
CA GLU A 38 13.90 2.09 10.19
C GLU A 38 13.72 3.62 10.21
N LEU A 39 13.05 4.16 11.24
CA LEU A 39 12.82 5.61 11.35
C LEU A 39 13.98 6.38 12.01
N HIS A 40 14.65 5.78 13.00
CA HIS A 40 15.65 6.46 13.84
C HIS A 40 17.06 5.85 13.77
N GLY A 41 17.22 4.70 13.15
CA GLY A 41 18.49 4.00 13.00
C GLY A 41 19.34 4.57 11.87
N PRO A 42 20.60 4.10 11.76
CA PRO A 42 21.48 4.52 10.69
C PRO A 42 20.92 4.10 9.31
N LEU A 43 21.22 4.92 8.31
CA LEU A 43 20.85 4.66 6.92
C LEU A 43 21.55 3.39 6.39
N PRO A 44 21.02 2.78 5.31
CA PRO A 44 21.62 1.60 4.72
C PRO A 44 23.08 1.83 4.28
N ASP A 45 23.99 0.97 4.74
CA ASP A 45 25.39 0.98 4.32
C ASP A 45 25.59 0.05 3.11
N GLY A 46 25.49 0.62 1.89
CA GLY A 46 25.98 -0.03 0.67
C GLY A 46 25.05 0.04 -0.55
N LEU A 47 25.66 0.16 -1.74
CA LEU A 47 24.97 0.31 -3.03
C LEU A 47 23.98 -0.82 -3.34
N LEU A 48 24.30 -2.05 -2.94
CA LEU A 48 23.42 -3.20 -3.19
C LEU A 48 22.12 -3.11 -2.36
N GLU A 49 22.23 -2.80 -1.07
CA GLU A 49 21.06 -2.66 -0.19
C GLU A 49 20.20 -1.48 -0.66
N SER A 50 20.81 -0.31 -0.91
CA SER A 50 20.10 0.88 -1.40
C SER A 50 19.39 0.62 -2.73
N GLY A 51 20.07 -0.04 -3.69
CA GLY A 51 19.47 -0.39 -4.97
C GLY A 51 18.28 -1.35 -4.85
N LEU A 52 18.40 -2.39 -4.02
CA LEU A 52 17.32 -3.37 -3.82
C LEU A 52 16.12 -2.78 -3.06
N ARG A 53 16.37 -1.99 -2.01
CA ARG A 53 15.32 -1.25 -1.30
C ARG A 53 14.60 -0.33 -2.26
N GLN A 54 15.36 0.51 -2.98
CA GLN A 54 14.80 1.48 -3.92
C GLN A 54 14.00 0.80 -5.02
N LEU A 55 14.36 -0.41 -5.46
CA LEU A 55 13.60 -1.17 -6.46
C LEU A 55 12.12 -1.36 -6.07
N SER A 56 11.81 -1.41 -4.77
CA SER A 56 10.45 -1.64 -4.26
C SER A 56 9.79 -0.37 -3.72
N THR A 57 10.57 0.53 -3.11
CA THR A 57 10.06 1.69 -2.35
C THR A 57 9.08 2.53 -3.15
N GLY A 58 7.89 2.74 -2.57
CA GLY A 58 6.83 3.62 -3.08
C GLY A 58 6.03 3.08 -4.27
N LYS A 59 6.63 2.26 -5.15
CA LYS A 59 6.05 1.89 -6.45
C LYS A 59 4.81 1.02 -6.31
N PHE A 60 4.88 0.01 -5.45
CA PHE A 60 3.76 -0.90 -5.27
C PHE A 60 2.66 -0.30 -4.41
N LEU A 61 3.02 0.61 -3.50
CA LEU A 61 2.06 1.39 -2.72
C LEU A 61 1.32 2.41 -3.59
N GLY A 62 2.02 3.09 -4.49
CA GLY A 62 1.41 3.95 -5.51
C GLY A 62 0.49 3.15 -6.43
N LEU A 63 0.94 1.98 -6.89
CA LEU A 63 0.11 1.07 -7.70
C LEU A 63 -1.15 0.62 -6.96
N LEU A 64 -1.02 0.22 -5.69
CA LEU A 64 -2.16 -0.18 -4.84
C LEU A 64 -3.16 0.98 -4.69
N SER A 65 -2.66 2.20 -4.50
CA SER A 65 -3.49 3.41 -4.37
C SER A 65 -4.30 3.67 -5.64
N ILE A 66 -3.63 3.60 -6.80
CA ILE A 66 -4.28 3.76 -8.11
C ILE A 66 -5.34 2.66 -8.31
N MET A 67 -5.02 1.41 -7.97
CA MET A 67 -5.95 0.28 -8.07
C MET A 67 -7.17 0.40 -7.16
N PHE A 68 -7.01 1.01 -5.99
CA PHE A 68 -8.13 1.31 -5.10
C PHE A 68 -9.05 2.37 -5.73
N GLY A 69 -8.48 3.42 -6.31
CA GLY A 69 -9.20 4.43 -7.10
C GLY A 69 -10.00 3.84 -8.27
N VAL A 70 -9.38 2.94 -9.04
CA VAL A 70 -10.07 2.16 -10.10
C VAL A 70 -11.23 1.36 -9.50
N GLY A 71 -11.01 0.68 -8.37
CA GLY A 71 -12.04 -0.08 -7.67
C GLY A 71 -13.23 0.75 -7.21
N LEU A 72 -13.00 1.98 -6.76
CA LEU A 72 -14.02 2.95 -6.39
C LEU A 72 -14.86 3.39 -7.59
N ALA A 73 -14.21 3.76 -8.69
CA ALA A 73 -14.91 4.16 -9.92
C ALA A 73 -15.75 3.01 -10.51
N MET A 74 -15.27 1.77 -10.41
CA MET A 74 -16.06 0.59 -10.79
C MET A 74 -17.29 0.40 -9.90
N GLN A 75 -17.17 0.59 -8.58
CA GLN A 75 -18.30 0.50 -7.67
C GLN A 75 -19.33 1.61 -7.92
N GLN A 76 -18.88 2.83 -8.22
CA GLN A 76 -19.74 3.93 -8.63
C GLN A 76 -20.52 3.56 -9.90
N ARG A 77 -19.83 3.17 -10.97
CA ARG A 77 -20.48 2.76 -12.23
C ARG A 77 -21.50 1.63 -12.02
N ALA A 78 -21.18 0.67 -11.15
CA ALA A 78 -22.10 -0.43 -10.83
C ALA A 78 -23.33 0.05 -10.04
N ALA A 79 -23.18 1.01 -9.13
CA ALA A 79 -24.29 1.62 -8.41
C ALA A 79 -25.19 2.42 -9.36
N ASP A 80 -24.60 3.23 -10.24
CA ASP A 80 -25.32 4.02 -11.25
C ASP A 80 -26.11 3.11 -12.21
N ALA A 81 -25.47 2.05 -12.71
CA ALA A 81 -26.12 1.06 -13.58
C ALA A 81 -27.26 0.29 -12.90
N ALA A 82 -27.20 0.16 -11.57
CA ALA A 82 -28.24 -0.48 -10.76
C ALA A 82 -29.28 0.51 -10.22
N GLY A 83 -29.20 1.81 -10.57
CA GLY A 83 -30.09 2.86 -10.06
C GLY A 83 -29.96 3.11 -8.54
N GLN A 84 -28.83 2.73 -7.94
CA GLN A 84 -28.59 2.88 -6.50
C GLN A 84 -27.93 4.23 -6.19
N ARG A 85 -28.21 4.78 -5.01
CA ARG A 85 -27.60 6.03 -4.53
C ARG A 85 -26.10 5.82 -4.24
N TRP A 86 -25.25 6.70 -4.77
CA TRP A 86 -23.81 6.78 -4.45
C TRP A 86 -23.50 7.97 -3.52
N PRO A 87 -22.69 7.83 -2.44
CA PRO A 87 -21.87 6.68 -2.09
C PRO A 87 -22.64 5.58 -1.36
N GLY A 88 -23.87 5.85 -0.90
CA GLY A 88 -24.79 4.86 -0.32
C GLY A 88 -24.11 3.92 0.68
N GLY A 89 -24.17 2.62 0.40
CA GLY A 89 -23.56 1.58 1.24
C GLY A 89 -22.03 1.52 1.25
N TYR A 90 -21.33 2.35 0.47
CA TYR A 90 -19.87 2.44 0.51
C TYR A 90 -19.36 3.07 1.81
N THR A 91 -20.13 3.94 2.47
CA THR A 91 -19.73 4.54 3.75
C THR A 91 -19.45 3.46 4.80
N TRP A 92 -20.31 2.45 4.89
CA TRP A 92 -20.09 1.29 5.76
C TRP A 92 -18.88 0.45 5.35
N ARG A 93 -18.57 0.36 4.06
CA ARG A 93 -17.36 -0.31 3.57
C ARG A 93 -16.11 0.40 4.05
N ALA A 94 -16.11 1.74 4.01
CA ALA A 94 -15.01 2.55 4.52
C ALA A 94 -14.87 2.42 6.04
N VAL A 95 -15.97 2.45 6.80
CA VAL A 95 -15.95 2.23 8.25
C VAL A 95 -15.37 0.86 8.61
N LEU A 96 -15.82 -0.21 7.93
CA LEU A 96 -15.29 -1.55 8.17
C LEU A 96 -13.80 -1.65 7.81
N LEU A 97 -13.38 -1.05 6.69
CA LEU A 97 -11.96 -1.01 6.30
C LEU A 97 -11.11 -0.24 7.32
N PHE A 98 -11.67 0.82 7.92
CA PHE A 98 -11.01 1.57 8.99
C PHE A 98 -10.86 0.73 10.25
N LEU A 99 -11.89 -0.02 10.64
CA LEU A 99 -11.84 -0.94 11.77
C LEU A 99 -10.85 -2.08 11.54
N ASP A 100 -10.83 -2.66 10.34
CA ASP A 100 -9.84 -3.67 9.95
C ASP A 100 -8.42 -3.09 10.03
N GLY A 101 -8.20 -1.86 9.55
CA GLY A 101 -6.92 -1.16 9.67
C GLY A 101 -6.54 -0.85 11.12
N LEU A 102 -7.50 -0.48 11.97
CA LEU A 102 -7.28 -0.22 13.39
C LEU A 102 -6.87 -1.51 14.12
N LEU A 103 -7.56 -2.61 13.86
CA LEU A 103 -7.17 -3.91 14.38
C LEU A 103 -5.81 -4.34 13.86
N ASN A 104 -5.56 -4.21 12.55
CA ASN A 104 -4.27 -4.54 11.96
C ASN A 104 -3.13 -3.71 12.55
N TYR A 105 -3.38 -2.44 12.86
CA TYR A 105 -2.44 -1.56 13.53
C TYR A 105 -2.02 -2.10 14.90
N TYR A 106 -2.98 -2.30 15.80
CA TYR A 106 -2.67 -2.77 17.15
C TYR A 106 -2.06 -4.16 17.13
N LEU A 107 -2.66 -5.07 16.35
CA LEU A 107 -2.39 -6.51 16.42
C LEU A 107 -1.21 -6.95 15.54
N VAL A 108 -0.92 -6.27 14.43
CA VAL A 108 0.01 -6.80 13.41
C VAL A 108 1.18 -5.87 13.14
N ILE A 109 0.94 -4.65 12.64
CA ILE A 109 1.99 -3.71 12.21
C ILE A 109 1.62 -2.23 12.37
N GLU A 110 2.60 -1.42 12.73
CA GLU A 110 2.44 0.02 12.97
C GLU A 110 2.33 0.87 11.69
N PHE A 111 2.90 0.43 10.57
CA PHE A 111 2.91 1.14 9.27
C PHE A 111 1.78 0.69 8.31
N ASP A 112 0.59 0.45 8.86
CA ASP A 112 -0.57 -0.02 8.09
C ASP A 112 -1.20 1.08 7.20
N VAL A 113 -1.52 0.68 5.96
CA VAL A 113 -2.11 1.55 4.93
C VAL A 113 -3.64 1.55 4.93
N LEU A 114 -4.29 0.56 5.55
CA LEU A 114 -5.73 0.34 5.48
C LEU A 114 -6.52 1.50 6.11
N MET A 115 -6.08 2.01 7.27
CA MET A 115 -6.73 3.16 7.90
C MET A 115 -6.70 4.41 7.00
N GLY A 116 -5.52 4.71 6.42
CA GLY A 116 -5.37 5.83 5.49
C GLY A 116 -6.24 5.65 4.24
N TYR A 117 -6.30 4.42 3.71
CA TYR A 117 -7.11 4.08 2.55
C TYR A 117 -8.61 4.14 2.82
N ALA A 118 -9.05 3.83 4.04
CA ALA A 118 -10.43 3.99 4.45
C ALA A 118 -10.86 5.46 4.44
N ILE A 119 -10.01 6.34 4.99
CA ILE A 119 -10.26 7.80 4.99
C ILE A 119 -10.20 8.35 3.57
N SER A 120 -9.13 8.06 2.81
CA SER A 120 -8.99 8.51 1.42
C SER A 120 -10.14 7.98 0.56
N GLY A 121 -10.52 6.72 0.74
CA GLY A 121 -11.60 6.09 0.02
C GLY A 121 -12.94 6.73 0.32
N PHE A 122 -13.21 7.05 1.58
CA PHE A 122 -14.39 7.81 1.99
C PHE A 122 -14.44 9.18 1.31
N VAL A 123 -13.37 9.97 1.42
CA VAL A 123 -13.27 11.30 0.79
C VAL A 123 -13.48 11.21 -0.72
N VAL A 124 -12.78 10.29 -1.39
CA VAL A 124 -12.87 10.10 -2.85
C VAL A 124 -14.25 9.65 -3.27
N ALA A 125 -14.93 8.80 -2.50
CA ALA A 125 -16.28 8.37 -2.83
C ALA A 125 -17.25 9.56 -2.91
N TRP A 126 -17.09 10.58 -2.06
CA TRP A 126 -17.85 11.82 -2.16
C TRP A 126 -17.38 12.71 -3.31
N LEU A 127 -16.07 12.86 -3.52
CA LEU A 127 -15.53 13.61 -4.66
C LEU A 127 -15.95 13.03 -6.00
N LEU A 128 -16.16 11.71 -6.10
CA LEU A 128 -16.66 11.08 -7.33
C LEU A 128 -18.08 11.52 -7.71
N ARG A 129 -18.84 12.13 -6.79
CA ARG A 129 -20.15 12.73 -7.10
C ARG A 129 -20.03 14.08 -7.81
N THR A 130 -18.88 14.74 -7.70
CA THR A 130 -18.68 16.05 -8.34
C THR A 130 -18.31 15.85 -9.81
N GLY A 131 -18.43 16.92 -10.60
CA GLY A 131 -18.06 16.88 -12.01
C GLY A 131 -16.56 16.62 -12.21
N GLU A 132 -16.18 16.06 -13.36
CA GLU A 132 -14.79 15.68 -13.66
C GLU A 132 -13.78 16.84 -13.53
N ARG A 133 -14.22 18.07 -13.85
CA ARG A 133 -13.40 19.28 -13.65
C ARG A 133 -13.05 19.48 -12.17
N SER A 134 -14.03 19.34 -11.28
CA SER A 134 -13.82 19.45 -9.83
C SER A 134 -12.90 18.33 -9.33
N GLN A 135 -13.13 17.09 -9.76
CA GLN A 135 -12.24 15.96 -9.42
C GLN A 135 -10.79 16.22 -9.84
N ARG A 136 -10.57 16.76 -11.04
CA ARG A 136 -9.23 17.14 -11.52
C ARG A 136 -8.61 18.27 -10.70
N THR A 137 -9.38 19.29 -10.34
CA THR A 137 -8.90 20.39 -9.48
C THR A 137 -8.50 19.87 -8.10
N TRP A 138 -9.31 19.02 -7.47
CA TRP A 138 -8.96 18.40 -6.19
C TRP A 138 -7.72 17.51 -6.30
N MET A 139 -7.63 16.68 -7.34
CA MET A 139 -6.46 15.83 -7.59
C MET A 139 -5.17 16.65 -7.70
N LEU A 140 -5.17 17.72 -8.51
CA LEU A 140 -3.99 18.57 -8.69
C LEU A 140 -3.68 19.39 -7.43
N GLY A 141 -4.70 19.96 -6.78
CA GLY A 141 -4.54 20.74 -5.56
C GLY A 141 -3.96 19.90 -4.41
N LEU A 142 -4.47 18.69 -4.20
CA LEU A 142 -3.97 17.79 -3.16
C LEU A 142 -2.56 17.27 -3.45
N ALA A 143 -2.23 17.00 -4.72
CA ALA A 143 -0.86 16.67 -5.12
C ALA A 143 0.09 17.85 -4.83
N MET A 144 -0.30 19.08 -5.17
CA MET A 144 0.49 20.28 -4.87
C MET A 144 0.67 20.50 -3.37
N VAL A 145 -0.39 20.33 -2.57
CA VAL A 145 -0.31 20.40 -1.10
C VAL A 145 0.67 19.36 -0.57
N HIS A 146 0.63 18.12 -1.07
CA HIS A 146 1.58 17.09 -0.65
C HIS A 146 3.03 17.46 -0.97
N PHE A 147 3.32 17.90 -2.20
CA PHE A 147 4.67 18.34 -2.55
C PHE A 147 5.12 19.54 -1.73
N LEU A 148 4.23 20.50 -1.45
CA LEU A 148 4.55 21.61 -0.55
C LEU A 148 4.91 21.11 0.86
N LEU A 149 4.14 20.17 1.41
CA LEU A 149 4.42 19.57 2.71
C LEU A 149 5.77 18.84 2.72
N LEU A 150 6.11 18.07 1.67
CA LEU A 150 7.42 17.44 1.53
C LEU A 150 8.55 18.47 1.42
N THR A 151 8.35 19.56 0.67
CA THR A 151 9.33 20.64 0.56
C THR A 151 9.55 21.33 1.89
N LEU A 152 8.49 21.63 2.63
CA LEU A 152 8.58 22.22 3.96
C LEU A 152 9.32 21.29 4.93
N LEU A 153 9.05 19.98 4.88
CA LEU A 153 9.77 18.99 5.67
C LEU A 153 11.25 18.92 5.30
N ALA A 154 11.58 18.85 4.00
CA ALA A 154 12.96 18.83 3.52
C ALA A 154 13.72 20.09 3.93
N LEU A 155 13.09 21.27 3.82
CA LEU A 155 13.67 22.53 4.28
C LEU A 155 13.83 22.57 5.80
N ALA A 156 12.86 22.04 6.56
CA ALA A 156 12.97 21.94 8.02
C ALA A 156 14.14 21.03 8.43
N MET A 157 14.34 19.89 7.75
CA MET A 157 15.48 19.00 8.00
C MET A 157 16.83 19.65 7.66
N LEU A 158 16.87 20.52 6.64
CA LEU A 158 18.08 21.29 6.29
C LEU A 158 18.33 22.46 7.25
N ALA A 159 17.29 23.14 7.69
CA ALA A 159 17.36 24.32 8.57
C ALA A 159 17.59 23.95 10.04
N PHE A 160 17.04 22.81 10.46
CA PHE A 160 17.24 22.20 11.76
C PHE A 160 17.83 20.82 11.53
N PRO A 161 19.13 20.73 11.17
CA PRO A 161 19.79 19.44 11.06
C PRO A 161 19.58 18.73 12.39
N LEU A 162 18.90 17.59 12.38
CA LEU A 162 18.62 16.77 13.55
C LEU A 162 19.93 16.22 14.18
N ALA A 163 21.11 16.78 13.90
CA ALA A 163 22.39 16.35 14.43
C ALA A 163 22.45 16.34 15.97
N ASP A 164 21.59 17.11 16.65
CA ASP A 164 21.45 17.08 18.12
C ASP A 164 20.29 16.19 18.63
N THR A 165 19.45 15.62 17.75
CA THR A 165 18.23 14.84 18.10
C THR A 165 18.13 13.47 17.45
N ALA A 166 18.87 13.20 16.36
CA ALA A 166 19.28 11.86 15.99
C ALA A 166 20.07 11.37 17.19
N ALA A 167 19.48 10.48 17.97
CA ALA A 167 20.16 9.82 19.06
C ALA A 167 21.53 9.41 18.54
N SER A 168 22.61 9.93 19.14
CA SER A 168 23.97 9.51 18.76
C SER A 168 23.98 7.99 18.62
N PRO A 169 24.80 7.37 17.77
CA PRO A 169 24.83 5.90 17.66
C PRO A 169 24.86 5.21 19.03
N ALA A 170 25.49 5.84 20.03
CA ALA A 170 25.45 5.45 21.44
C ALA A 170 24.09 5.68 22.17
N ALA A 171 23.36 6.76 21.92
CA ALA A 171 22.00 6.95 22.43
C ALA A 171 20.96 6.03 21.75
N PHE A 172 21.09 5.75 20.45
CA PHE A 172 20.28 4.72 19.78
C PHE A 172 20.63 3.32 20.29
N ALA A 173 21.92 3.01 20.46
CA ALA A 173 22.33 1.74 21.07
C ALA A 173 21.82 1.57 22.52
N ARG A 174 21.74 2.66 23.30
CA ARG A 174 21.12 2.64 24.64
C ARG A 174 19.61 2.47 24.62
N SER A 175 18.89 3.08 23.65
CA SER A 175 17.46 2.83 23.48
C SER A 175 17.15 1.40 23.00
N MET A 176 18.18 0.66 22.59
CA MET A 176 18.11 -0.75 22.19
C MET A 176 18.44 -1.74 23.31
N GLU A 177 18.70 -1.29 24.55
CA GLU A 177 18.93 -2.20 25.70
C GLU A 177 17.72 -3.10 25.99
N TRP A 178 16.52 -2.58 25.79
CA TRP A 178 15.30 -3.38 25.70
C TRP A 178 14.50 -2.92 24.49
N ASN A 179 14.22 -3.85 23.58
CA ASN A 179 13.53 -3.55 22.34
C ASN A 179 12.29 -4.44 22.19
N PRO A 180 11.07 -3.87 22.12
CA PRO A 180 9.84 -4.66 22.05
C PRO A 180 9.76 -5.56 20.79
N TYR A 181 10.48 -5.23 19.72
CA TYR A 181 10.53 -6.05 18.51
C TYR A 181 11.41 -7.29 18.64
N ARG A 182 12.41 -7.27 19.55
CA ARG A 182 13.37 -8.36 19.76
C ARG A 182 13.13 -9.12 21.07
N ASP A 183 12.87 -8.40 22.14
CA ASP A 183 12.81 -8.95 23.51
C ASP A 183 11.37 -9.06 24.03
N GLY A 184 10.42 -8.41 23.35
CA GLY A 184 9.02 -8.34 23.74
C GLY A 184 8.18 -9.51 23.25
N SER A 185 7.11 -9.81 23.99
CA SER A 185 6.03 -10.67 23.50
C SER A 185 5.14 -9.93 22.49
N TRP A 186 4.27 -10.68 21.80
CA TRP A 186 3.29 -10.08 20.90
C TRP A 186 2.41 -9.02 21.59
N TRP A 187 2.06 -9.23 22.85
CA TRP A 187 1.29 -8.26 23.64
C TRP A 187 2.09 -7.03 24.04
N ASP A 188 3.41 -7.15 24.19
CA ASP A 188 4.28 -6.00 24.46
C ASP A 188 4.35 -5.10 23.22
N LEU A 189 4.37 -5.69 22.01
CA LEU A 189 4.21 -4.93 20.76
C LEU A 189 2.85 -4.23 20.67
N VAL A 190 1.77 -4.91 21.04
CA VAL A 190 0.42 -4.29 21.08
C VAL A 190 0.40 -3.08 22.02
N ARG A 191 0.95 -3.22 23.23
CA ARG A 191 1.06 -2.10 24.21
C ARG A 191 1.96 -0.99 23.70
N PHE A 192 3.09 -1.34 23.09
CA PHE A 192 4.02 -0.39 22.51
C PHE A 192 3.34 0.48 21.45
N ARG A 193 2.59 -0.14 20.52
CA ARG A 193 1.81 0.59 19.51
C ARG A 193 0.72 1.45 20.11
N ALA A 194 0.05 0.98 21.16
CA ALA A 194 -0.96 1.79 21.86
C ALA A 194 -0.37 3.03 22.54
N GLY A 195 0.83 2.93 23.11
CA GLY A 195 1.54 4.07 23.70
C GLY A 195 2.06 5.09 22.68
N HIS A 196 2.39 4.64 21.46
CA HIS A 196 3.02 5.45 20.40
C HIS A 196 2.06 5.74 19.23
N LEU A 197 0.75 5.76 19.51
CA LEU A 197 -0.26 5.99 18.48
C LEU A 197 -0.02 7.30 17.73
N LEU A 198 0.27 8.38 18.46
CA LEU A 198 0.53 9.68 17.87
C LEU A 198 1.84 9.69 17.07
N ASP A 199 2.89 9.05 17.57
CA ASP A 199 4.19 9.02 16.87
C ASP A 199 4.07 8.31 15.52
N PHE A 200 3.37 7.16 15.49
CA PHE A 200 3.20 6.39 14.26
C PHE A 200 2.09 6.92 13.33
N ARG A 201 1.11 7.68 13.84
CA ARG A 201 -0.06 8.12 13.04
C ARG A 201 -0.13 9.60 12.71
N LEU A 202 0.56 10.48 13.44
CA LEU A 202 0.43 11.92 13.25
C LEU A 202 1.30 12.44 12.10
N ILE A 203 2.52 11.93 11.94
CA ILE A 203 3.47 12.48 10.95
C ILE A 203 3.26 11.80 9.59
N GLU A 204 3.64 10.52 9.45
CA GLU A 204 3.67 9.87 8.14
C GLU A 204 2.27 9.76 7.48
N PRO A 205 1.22 9.20 8.13
CA PRO A 205 -0.08 9.03 7.48
C PRO A 205 -0.78 10.35 7.12
N VAL A 206 -0.65 11.39 7.95
CA VAL A 206 -1.27 12.70 7.70
C VAL A 206 -0.59 13.38 6.52
N MET A 207 0.75 13.32 6.44
CA MET A 207 1.48 13.91 5.32
C MET A 207 1.19 13.20 3.99
N ILE A 208 0.94 11.89 4.02
CA ILE A 208 0.68 11.08 2.82
C ILE A 208 -0.77 11.15 2.34
N LEU A 209 -1.71 11.48 3.23
CA LEU A 209 -3.15 11.47 2.93
C LEU A 209 -3.52 12.28 1.67
N PRO A 210 -3.01 13.51 1.45
CA PRO A 210 -3.35 14.28 0.24
C PRO A 210 -2.93 13.57 -1.05
N MET A 211 -1.73 12.97 -1.07
CA MET A 211 -1.26 12.24 -2.24
C MET A 211 -2.04 10.95 -2.48
N THR A 212 -2.43 10.25 -1.40
CA THR A 212 -3.26 9.04 -1.52
C THR A 212 -4.61 9.36 -2.15
N VAL A 213 -5.27 10.45 -1.72
CA VAL A 213 -6.51 10.93 -2.33
C VAL A 213 -6.30 11.31 -3.80
N ALA A 214 -5.22 12.02 -4.12
CA ALA A 214 -4.87 12.36 -5.50
C ALA A 214 -4.67 11.11 -6.37
N LEU A 215 -3.99 10.08 -5.86
CA LEU A 215 -3.76 8.82 -6.58
C LEU A 215 -5.04 8.00 -6.78
N PHE A 216 -5.96 8.03 -5.81
CA PHE A 216 -7.27 7.39 -5.96
C PHE A 216 -8.09 8.10 -7.05
N LEU A 217 -8.10 9.44 -7.08
CA LEU A 217 -8.74 10.21 -8.15
C LEU A 217 -8.07 9.98 -9.51
N LEU A 218 -6.75 9.86 -9.54
CA LEU A 218 -5.99 9.51 -10.73
C LEU A 218 -6.41 8.13 -11.24
N GLY A 219 -6.49 7.12 -10.36
CA GLY A 219 -6.95 5.78 -10.72
C GLY A 219 -8.38 5.78 -11.28
N ALA A 220 -9.29 6.52 -10.66
CA ALA A 220 -10.65 6.68 -11.18
C ALA A 220 -10.66 7.34 -12.57
N THR A 221 -9.82 8.37 -12.77
CA THR A 221 -9.69 9.07 -14.05
C THR A 221 -9.12 8.15 -15.14
N LEU A 222 -8.03 7.43 -14.86
CA LEU A 222 -7.42 6.48 -15.79
C LEU A 222 -8.37 5.36 -16.20
N PHE A 223 -9.18 4.87 -15.26
CA PHE A 223 -10.23 3.90 -15.55
C PHE A 223 -11.30 4.47 -16.48
N ARG A 224 -11.73 5.73 -16.27
CA ARG A 224 -12.69 6.39 -17.16
C ARG A 224 -12.11 6.71 -18.54
N SER A 225 -10.83 7.01 -18.62
CA SER A 225 -10.10 7.22 -19.88
C SER A 225 -9.79 5.93 -20.66
N GLY A 226 -10.29 4.77 -20.20
CA GLY A 226 -10.19 3.52 -20.94
C GLY A 226 -8.78 2.92 -20.97
N VAL A 227 -7.98 3.09 -19.90
CA VAL A 227 -6.63 2.48 -19.84
C VAL A 227 -6.66 0.95 -19.99
N PHE A 228 -7.78 0.33 -19.60
CA PHE A 228 -8.05 -1.11 -19.75
C PHE A 228 -8.86 -1.46 -21.00
N ASP A 229 -9.13 -0.51 -21.89
CA ASP A 229 -9.86 -0.74 -23.13
C ASP A 229 -8.88 -0.85 -24.31
N PRO A 230 -9.20 -1.57 -25.39
CA PRO A 230 -8.33 -1.67 -26.57
C PRO A 230 -7.87 -0.30 -27.08
N ASP A 231 -8.79 0.66 -27.15
CA ASP A 231 -8.57 2.03 -27.64
C ASP A 231 -7.64 2.87 -26.75
N GLY A 232 -7.38 2.44 -25.51
CA GLY A 232 -6.46 3.08 -24.57
C GLY A 232 -4.97 2.92 -24.91
N ALA A 233 -4.60 2.35 -26.07
CA ALA A 233 -3.21 2.08 -26.42
C ALA A 233 -2.29 3.33 -26.41
N PRO A 234 -2.71 4.51 -26.93
CA PRO A 234 -1.89 5.71 -26.86
C PRO A 234 -1.66 6.20 -25.43
N LEU A 235 -2.69 6.09 -24.57
CA LEU A 235 -2.59 6.42 -23.15
C LEU A 235 -1.60 5.48 -22.45
N ARG A 236 -1.73 4.16 -22.65
CA ARG A 236 -0.79 3.17 -22.10
C ARG A 236 0.65 3.45 -22.55
N LYS A 237 0.88 3.78 -23.83
CA LYS A 237 2.23 4.13 -24.32
C LYS A 237 2.80 5.35 -23.59
N ARG A 238 2.01 6.41 -23.40
CA ARG A 238 2.44 7.60 -22.64
C ARG A 238 2.80 7.25 -21.19
N LEU A 239 1.94 6.50 -20.51
CA LEU A 239 2.18 6.06 -19.13
C LEU A 239 3.41 5.14 -19.01
N LEU A 240 3.66 4.29 -20.00
CA LEU A 240 4.85 3.43 -20.06
C LEU A 240 6.13 4.24 -20.21
N VAL A 241 6.14 5.24 -21.10
CA VAL A 241 7.29 6.15 -21.27
C VAL A 241 7.53 6.97 -20.00
N LEU A 242 6.45 7.52 -19.41
CA LEU A 242 6.54 8.24 -18.13
C LEU A 242 7.06 7.35 -17.02
N GLY A 243 6.64 6.08 -16.96
CA GLY A 243 7.11 5.14 -15.96
C GLY A 243 8.55 4.68 -16.16
N ALA A 244 9.00 4.54 -17.41
CA ALA A 244 10.40 4.23 -17.71
C ALA A 244 11.33 5.41 -17.36
N ALA A 245 10.94 6.63 -17.74
CA ALA A 245 11.66 7.85 -17.35
C ALA A 245 11.64 8.04 -15.83
N GLY A 246 10.48 7.82 -15.20
CA GLY A 246 10.30 7.84 -13.76
C GLY A 246 11.18 6.82 -13.05
N TRP A 247 11.37 5.62 -13.61
CA TRP A 247 12.22 4.58 -13.03
C TRP A 247 13.70 4.98 -13.07
N ALA A 248 14.17 5.50 -14.20
CA ALA A 248 15.54 5.98 -14.31
C ALA A 248 15.82 7.12 -13.31
N LEU A 249 14.89 8.08 -13.20
CA LEU A 249 15.00 9.19 -12.24
C LEU A 249 14.90 8.70 -10.79
N ASP A 250 13.99 7.77 -10.50
CA ASP A 250 13.79 7.21 -9.16
C ASP A 250 15.02 6.44 -8.67
N MET A 251 15.65 5.63 -9.53
CA MET A 251 16.91 4.96 -9.21
C MET A 251 18.05 5.96 -9.03
N ALA A 252 18.14 6.96 -9.92
CA ALA A 252 19.20 7.96 -9.84
C ALA A 252 19.14 8.76 -8.53
N ILE A 253 17.94 9.21 -8.14
CA ILE A 253 17.75 9.95 -6.89
C ILE A 253 17.89 9.01 -5.69
N GLY A 254 17.20 7.88 -5.70
CA GLY A 254 17.11 7.02 -4.52
C GLY A 254 18.42 6.30 -4.15
N VAL A 255 19.35 6.16 -5.10
CA VAL A 255 20.66 5.52 -4.86
C VAL A 255 21.79 6.54 -4.70
N PHE A 256 21.73 7.68 -5.39
CA PHE A 256 22.87 8.61 -5.47
C PHE A 256 22.60 10.02 -4.92
N ALA A 257 21.36 10.41 -4.64
CA ALA A 257 21.08 11.75 -4.11
C ALA A 257 21.14 11.82 -2.58
N ALA A 258 21.27 13.04 -2.06
CA ALA A 258 21.25 13.31 -0.63
C ALA A 258 19.88 13.03 0.01
N ASP A 259 19.88 12.73 1.31
CA ASP A 259 18.71 12.27 2.09
C ASP A 259 17.48 13.17 1.98
N ALA A 260 17.66 14.50 1.95
CA ALA A 260 16.55 15.44 1.82
C ALA A 260 15.80 15.32 0.46
N VAL A 261 16.50 14.91 -0.59
CA VAL A 261 15.91 14.69 -1.93
C VAL A 261 15.25 13.31 -2.01
N TRP A 262 15.67 12.36 -1.18
CA TRP A 262 15.09 11.02 -1.13
C TRP A 262 13.59 11.05 -0.78
N LEU A 263 13.13 12.02 0.01
CA LEU A 263 11.71 12.20 0.38
C LEU A 263 10.77 12.27 -0.84
N TYR A 264 11.25 12.81 -1.97
CA TYR A 264 10.48 12.93 -3.20
C TYR A 264 10.40 11.62 -3.99
N THR A 265 11.20 10.61 -3.65
CA THR A 265 11.24 9.36 -4.43
C THR A 265 9.97 8.54 -4.20
N ARG A 266 9.65 8.25 -2.93
CA ARG A 266 8.54 7.38 -2.52
C ARG A 266 7.17 7.85 -3.03
N TRP A 267 6.95 9.17 -3.11
CA TRP A 267 5.65 9.77 -3.44
C TRP A 267 5.65 10.63 -4.71
N GLY A 268 6.81 10.86 -5.33
CA GLY A 268 6.94 11.56 -6.61
C GLY A 268 7.32 10.60 -7.73
N THR A 269 8.60 10.23 -7.81
CA THR A 269 9.12 9.43 -8.93
C THR A 269 8.58 8.00 -8.94
N ALA A 270 8.41 7.37 -7.78
CA ALA A 270 7.85 6.02 -7.66
C ALA A 270 6.40 5.94 -8.16
N VAL A 271 5.64 7.04 -8.08
CA VAL A 271 4.27 7.12 -8.64
C VAL A 271 4.31 7.03 -10.17
N LEU A 272 5.30 7.67 -10.82
CA LEU A 272 5.48 7.55 -12.26
C LEU A 272 5.77 6.09 -12.66
N VAL A 273 6.64 5.42 -11.89
CA VAL A 273 6.92 3.98 -12.11
C VAL A 273 5.66 3.13 -11.93
N SER A 274 4.82 3.44 -10.94
CA SER A 274 3.53 2.79 -10.72
C SER A 274 2.63 2.88 -11.96
N LEU A 275 2.60 4.03 -12.62
CA LEU A 275 1.85 4.24 -13.87
C LEU A 275 2.42 3.40 -15.01
N GLY A 276 3.76 3.27 -15.09
CA GLY A 276 4.43 2.38 -16.03
C GLY A 276 4.07 0.91 -15.82
N ILE A 277 4.09 0.44 -14.57
CA ILE A 277 3.68 -0.93 -14.21
C ILE A 277 2.21 -1.17 -14.58
N LEU A 278 1.33 -0.23 -14.25
CA LEU A 278 -0.09 -0.28 -14.63
C LEU A 278 -0.24 -0.45 -16.14
N ALA A 279 0.40 0.42 -16.92
CA ALA A 279 0.30 0.41 -18.38
C ALA A 279 0.88 -0.87 -19.00
N LEU A 280 2.01 -1.35 -18.48
CA LEU A 280 2.67 -2.57 -18.92
C LEU A 280 1.76 -3.79 -18.72
N VAL A 281 1.24 -3.98 -17.51
CA VAL A 281 0.41 -5.14 -17.15
C VAL A 281 -0.95 -5.06 -17.86
N ALA A 282 -1.57 -3.87 -17.92
CA ALA A 282 -2.81 -3.66 -18.65
C ALA A 282 -2.64 -4.00 -20.13
N GLY A 283 -1.58 -3.49 -20.78
CA GLY A 283 -1.28 -3.79 -22.19
C GLY A 283 -1.01 -5.27 -22.44
N PHE A 284 -0.24 -5.92 -21.56
CA PHE A 284 0.11 -7.33 -21.68
C PHE A 284 -1.11 -8.25 -21.60
N TYR A 285 -2.00 -8.05 -20.62
CA TYR A 285 -3.18 -8.91 -20.43
C TYR A 285 -4.36 -8.53 -21.31
N LEU A 286 -4.37 -7.35 -21.95
CA LEU A 286 -5.28 -7.05 -23.05
C LEU A 286 -4.91 -7.83 -24.31
N ALA A 287 -3.62 -7.94 -24.62
CA ALA A 287 -3.14 -8.76 -25.73
C ALA A 287 -3.24 -10.27 -25.45
N ARG A 288 -3.31 -10.66 -24.17
CA ARG A 288 -3.35 -12.07 -23.72
C ARG A 288 -4.43 -12.27 -22.66
N PRO A 289 -5.71 -12.40 -23.06
CA PRO A 289 -6.84 -12.46 -22.13
C PRO A 289 -6.83 -13.72 -21.26
N VAL A 290 -6.17 -14.79 -21.68
CA VAL A 290 -5.99 -16.01 -20.87
C VAL A 290 -4.70 -15.87 -20.06
N PRO A 291 -4.78 -15.69 -18.73
CA PRO A 291 -3.59 -15.59 -17.92
C PRO A 291 -2.86 -16.93 -17.85
N GLY A 292 -1.52 -16.89 -17.99
CA GLY A 292 -0.65 -18.04 -17.73
C GLY A 292 -0.69 -18.47 -16.25
N TRP A 293 0.13 -19.46 -15.87
CA TRP A 293 0.15 -19.96 -14.49
C TRP A 293 0.40 -18.84 -13.47
N LEU A 294 1.43 -18.02 -13.67
CA LEU A 294 1.76 -16.91 -12.76
C LEU A 294 0.65 -15.84 -12.72
N GLY A 295 0.08 -15.49 -13.87
CA GLY A 295 -1.05 -14.55 -13.95
C GLY A 295 -2.27 -15.04 -13.17
N ARG A 296 -2.57 -16.35 -13.20
CA ARG A 296 -3.65 -16.94 -12.40
C ARG A 296 -3.36 -16.82 -10.89
N ARG A 297 -2.14 -17.13 -10.46
CA ARG A 297 -1.75 -17.00 -9.02
C ARG A 297 -1.82 -15.56 -8.54
N LEU A 298 -1.37 -14.61 -9.36
CA LEU A 298 -1.45 -13.18 -9.03
C LEU A 298 -2.91 -12.69 -9.00
N SER A 299 -3.77 -13.14 -9.92
CA SER A 299 -5.21 -12.86 -9.88
C SER A 299 -5.85 -13.42 -8.61
N GLU A 300 -5.49 -14.63 -8.18
CA GLU A 300 -5.95 -15.22 -6.92
C GLU A 300 -5.58 -14.33 -5.73
N VAL A 301 -4.31 -13.92 -5.61
CA VAL A 301 -3.85 -12.99 -4.56
C VAL A 301 -4.64 -11.68 -4.60
N GLY A 302 -4.82 -11.08 -5.78
CA GLY A 302 -5.57 -9.83 -5.92
C GLY A 302 -7.07 -9.93 -5.58
N ARG A 303 -7.66 -11.12 -5.70
CA ARG A 303 -9.05 -11.39 -5.28
C ARG A 303 -9.21 -11.49 -3.75
N VAL A 304 -8.13 -11.82 -3.04
CA VAL A 304 -8.08 -11.92 -1.57
C VAL A 304 -7.06 -10.95 -0.98
N ALA A 305 -7.01 -9.74 -1.55
CA ALA A 305 -5.97 -8.75 -1.25
C ALA A 305 -5.89 -8.36 0.24
N LEU A 306 -7.02 -8.27 0.95
CA LEU A 306 -7.03 -7.92 2.38
C LEU A 306 -6.48 -9.08 3.22
N SER A 307 -6.95 -10.31 2.96
CA SER A 307 -6.43 -11.49 3.66
C SER A 307 -4.96 -11.74 3.35
N ALA A 308 -4.53 -11.56 2.10
CA ALA A 308 -3.14 -11.71 1.68
C ALA A 308 -2.25 -10.63 2.33
N TYR A 309 -2.71 -9.38 2.40
CA TYR A 309 -2.00 -8.28 3.05
C TYR A 309 -1.83 -8.50 4.56
N VAL A 310 -2.86 -8.95 5.27
CA VAL A 310 -2.73 -9.23 6.70
C VAL A 310 -1.86 -10.46 6.93
N LEU A 311 -2.04 -11.52 6.14
CA LEU A 311 -1.25 -12.74 6.26
C LEU A 311 0.24 -12.49 6.03
N GLN A 312 0.61 -11.72 4.99
CA GLN A 312 2.03 -11.47 4.70
C GLN A 312 2.72 -10.71 5.84
N ASN A 313 2.03 -9.74 6.46
CA ASN A 313 2.56 -8.98 7.58
C ASN A 313 2.62 -9.83 8.86
N LEU A 314 1.62 -10.68 9.11
CA LEU A 314 1.61 -11.60 10.24
C LEU A 314 2.74 -12.63 10.14
N LEU A 315 2.93 -13.24 8.96
CA LEU A 315 4.00 -14.20 8.72
C LEU A 315 5.38 -13.55 8.81
N ALA A 316 5.57 -12.38 8.21
CA ALA A 316 6.84 -11.66 8.30
C ALA A 316 7.16 -11.25 9.75
N SER A 317 6.17 -10.72 10.47
CA SER A 317 6.31 -10.40 11.91
C SER A 317 6.66 -11.63 12.74
N ALA A 318 5.99 -12.76 12.52
CA ALA A 318 6.26 -14.00 13.26
C ALA A 318 7.65 -14.57 12.97
N VAL A 319 8.13 -14.45 11.74
CA VAL A 319 9.47 -14.93 11.37
C VAL A 319 10.56 -14.00 11.88
N CYS A 320 10.36 -12.69 11.78
CA CYS A 320 11.42 -11.72 12.06
C CYS A 320 11.53 -11.30 13.52
N TYR A 321 10.41 -11.15 14.24
CA TYR A 321 10.40 -10.57 15.58
C TYR A 321 10.57 -11.62 16.68
N GLY A 322 10.96 -11.13 17.86
CA GLY A 322 11.25 -11.91 19.06
C GLY A 322 10.12 -12.82 19.55
N TRP A 323 8.88 -12.40 19.35
CA TRP A 323 7.70 -13.17 19.77
C TRP A 323 7.49 -14.47 18.97
N GLY A 324 8.20 -14.65 17.86
CA GLY A 324 8.17 -15.86 17.03
C GLY A 324 9.55 -16.49 16.88
N PHE A 325 10.18 -16.32 15.71
CA PHE A 325 11.47 -16.96 15.38
C PHE A 325 12.70 -16.06 15.56
N ASP A 326 12.51 -14.75 15.77
CA ASP A 326 13.60 -13.77 15.95
C ASP A 326 14.66 -13.79 14.84
N LEU A 327 14.25 -14.00 13.58
CA LEU A 327 15.22 -14.03 12.47
C LEU A 327 16.00 -12.71 12.37
N ALA A 328 15.36 -11.56 12.63
CA ALA A 328 16.00 -10.26 12.56
C ALA A 328 17.09 -10.06 13.63
N GLY A 329 16.90 -10.62 14.83
CA GLY A 329 17.89 -10.57 15.91
C GLY A 329 19.04 -11.56 15.74
N ARG A 330 18.84 -12.64 14.98
CA ARG A 330 19.81 -13.74 14.82
C ARG A 330 20.74 -13.59 13.61
N VAL A 331 20.30 -12.88 12.58
CA VAL A 331 21.08 -12.72 11.35
C VAL A 331 22.15 -11.65 11.54
N ALA A 332 23.40 -11.99 11.25
CA ALA A 332 24.49 -11.03 11.25
C ALA A 332 24.27 -9.95 10.18
N GLU A 333 24.71 -8.72 10.44
CA GLU A 333 24.51 -7.57 9.55
C GLU A 333 24.99 -7.84 8.11
N SER A 334 26.13 -8.51 7.95
CA SER A 334 26.70 -8.88 6.64
C SER A 334 25.81 -9.83 5.82
N GLN A 335 24.95 -10.61 6.48
CA GLN A 335 24.04 -11.57 5.86
C GLN A 335 22.62 -11.02 5.71
N ARG A 336 22.32 -9.85 6.30
CA ARG A 336 20.97 -9.28 6.37
C ARG A 336 20.35 -9.09 4.98
N VAL A 337 21.09 -8.52 4.03
CA VAL A 337 20.60 -8.31 2.65
C VAL A 337 20.15 -9.63 2.00
N GLY A 338 20.99 -10.67 2.07
CA GLY A 338 20.69 -11.99 1.51
C GLY A 338 19.49 -12.66 2.20
N ALA A 339 19.44 -12.59 3.54
CA ALA A 339 18.34 -13.12 4.33
C ALA A 339 17.01 -12.42 4.01
N THR A 340 17.01 -11.10 3.86
CA THR A 340 15.82 -10.31 3.49
C THR A 340 15.27 -10.72 2.13
N VAL A 341 16.14 -10.86 1.11
CA VAL A 341 15.74 -11.29 -0.23
C VAL A 341 15.18 -12.72 -0.18
N LEU A 342 15.84 -13.63 0.53
CA LEU A 342 15.37 -15.00 0.67
C LEU A 342 14.01 -15.07 1.38
N LEU A 343 13.82 -14.29 2.44
CA LEU A 343 12.56 -14.19 3.15
C LEU A 343 11.43 -13.73 2.23
N TYR A 344 11.65 -12.68 1.44
CA TYR A 344 10.67 -12.22 0.44
C TYR A 344 10.32 -13.32 -0.57
N LEU A 345 11.34 -14.00 -1.12
CA LEU A 345 11.15 -15.08 -2.09
C LEU A 345 10.48 -16.31 -1.49
N ALA A 346 10.60 -16.55 -0.18
CA ALA A 346 9.92 -17.62 0.54
C ALA A 346 8.46 -17.27 0.86
N LEU A 347 8.19 -16.03 1.27
CA LEU A 347 6.84 -15.59 1.63
C LEU A 347 5.92 -15.44 0.41
N CYS A 348 6.43 -14.98 -0.74
CA CYS A 348 5.65 -14.83 -1.97
C CYS A 348 4.87 -16.11 -2.39
N PRO A 349 5.53 -17.27 -2.58
CA PRO A 349 4.83 -18.50 -2.95
C PRO A 349 3.91 -19.01 -1.83
N LEU A 350 4.25 -18.78 -0.55
CA LEU A 350 3.39 -19.14 0.57
C LEU A 350 2.08 -18.35 0.55
N ILE A 351 2.15 -17.05 0.28
CA ILE A 351 0.96 -16.18 0.14
C ILE A 351 0.14 -16.59 -1.08
N MET A 352 0.80 -16.88 -2.21
CA MET A 352 0.10 -17.39 -3.40
C MET A 352 -0.60 -18.72 -3.14
N LEU A 353 0.05 -19.64 -2.41
CA LEU A 353 -0.53 -20.92 -2.02
C LEU A 353 -1.73 -20.73 -1.08
N ALA A 354 -1.60 -19.87 -0.06
CA ALA A 354 -2.70 -19.54 0.84
C ALA A 354 -3.89 -18.94 0.09
N ALA A 355 -3.65 -17.99 -0.82
CA ALA A 355 -4.68 -17.41 -1.68
C ALA A 355 -5.39 -18.47 -2.54
N HIS A 356 -4.63 -19.41 -3.10
CA HIS A 356 -5.21 -20.53 -3.85
C HIS A 356 -6.07 -21.45 -2.99
N VAL A 357 -5.53 -21.88 -1.85
CA VAL A 357 -6.23 -22.78 -0.92
C VAL A 357 -7.52 -22.14 -0.43
N TRP A 358 -7.50 -20.86 -0.08
CA TRP A 358 -8.71 -20.13 0.30
C TRP A 358 -9.70 -20.09 -0.84
N LEU A 359 -9.30 -19.76 -2.07
CA LEU A 359 -10.24 -19.69 -3.19
C LEU A 359 -10.76 -21.05 -3.67
N ARG A 360 -10.08 -22.14 -3.29
CA ARG A 360 -10.54 -23.52 -3.54
C ARG A 360 -11.61 -23.96 -2.54
N HIS A 361 -11.51 -23.56 -1.28
CA HIS A 361 -12.43 -23.98 -0.21
C HIS A 361 -13.48 -22.91 0.15
N LEU A 362 -13.16 -21.64 -0.06
CA LEU A 362 -13.96 -20.47 0.28
C LEU A 362 -14.22 -19.64 -0.98
N ARG A 363 -15.32 -18.89 -1.02
CA ARG A 363 -15.63 -18.00 -2.16
C ARG A 363 -14.77 -16.73 -2.18
N ARG A 364 -14.20 -16.37 -1.02
CA ARG A 364 -13.38 -15.18 -0.75
C ARG A 364 -12.36 -15.53 0.34
N GLY A 365 -11.36 -14.67 0.57
CA GLY A 365 -10.46 -14.84 1.70
C GLY A 365 -11.19 -14.70 3.05
N PRO A 366 -10.59 -15.20 4.14
CA PRO A 366 -11.22 -15.19 5.46
C PRO A 366 -11.67 -13.80 5.92
N LEU A 367 -10.81 -12.78 5.79
CA LEU A 367 -11.14 -11.40 6.19
C LEU A 367 -12.18 -10.78 5.27
N GLU A 368 -12.09 -11.02 3.95
CA GLU A 368 -13.10 -10.53 3.01
C GLU A 368 -14.47 -11.17 3.24
N MET A 369 -14.51 -12.41 3.74
CA MET A 369 -15.75 -13.08 4.10
C MET A 369 -16.38 -12.44 5.35
N LEU A 370 -15.59 -12.21 6.40
CA LEU A 370 -16.01 -11.50 7.61
C LEU A 370 -16.55 -10.11 7.25
N TRP A 371 -15.75 -9.35 6.51
CA TRP A 371 -16.09 -8.01 6.03
C TRP A 371 -17.40 -7.99 5.24
N ASN A 372 -17.61 -8.95 4.34
CA ASN A 372 -18.84 -9.04 3.52
C ASN A 372 -20.08 -9.44 4.34
N VAL A 373 -19.92 -10.20 5.41
CA VAL A 373 -21.03 -10.51 6.33
C VAL A 373 -21.38 -9.28 7.15
N SER A 374 -20.38 -8.61 7.72
CA SER A 374 -20.55 -7.37 8.49
C SER A 374 -21.19 -6.26 7.65
N HIS A 375 -20.71 -6.07 6.42
CA HIS A 375 -21.26 -5.06 5.49
C HIS A 375 -22.74 -5.31 5.19
N ARG A 376 -23.12 -6.55 4.89
CA ARG A 376 -24.53 -6.88 4.58
C ARG A 376 -25.46 -6.64 5.76
N ARG A 377 -25.02 -6.91 7.00
CA ARG A 377 -25.81 -6.64 8.21
C ARG A 377 -26.00 -5.14 8.44
N LEU A 378 -24.92 -4.36 8.36
CA LEU A 378 -24.96 -2.91 8.61
C LEU A 378 -25.71 -2.14 7.52
N ALA A 379 -25.37 -2.39 6.25
CA ALA A 379 -25.99 -1.70 5.12
C ALA A 379 -27.41 -2.20 4.84
N GLY A 380 -27.70 -3.48 5.09
CA GLY A 380 -29.05 -4.05 4.94
C GLY A 380 -30.04 -3.50 5.96
N GLY A 381 -29.62 -3.31 7.21
CA GLY A 381 -30.44 -2.67 8.24
C GLY A 381 -30.74 -1.19 7.93
N SER A 382 -29.80 -0.48 7.30
CA SER A 382 -30.00 0.92 6.90
C SER A 382 -31.06 1.07 5.79
N ALA A 383 -31.15 0.11 4.87
CA ALA A 383 -32.14 0.11 3.79
C ALA A 383 -33.58 -0.16 4.27
N GLN A 384 -33.74 -0.97 5.33
CA GLN A 384 -35.04 -1.18 5.97
C GLN A 384 -35.50 0.05 6.77
N ALA A 385 -34.60 0.70 7.52
CA ALA A 385 -34.94 1.90 8.31
C ALA A 385 -35.28 3.12 7.43
N ALA A 386 -34.69 3.24 6.24
CA ALA A 386 -34.97 4.33 5.29
C ALA A 386 -36.24 4.10 4.43
N GLY A 387 -36.87 2.92 4.52
CA GLY A 387 -38.15 2.62 3.87
C GLY A 387 -39.36 2.70 4.82
N THR A 388 -39.12 2.99 6.10
CA THR A 388 -40.14 3.12 7.16
C THR A 388 -40.28 4.55 7.70
N ALA A 389 -39.58 5.52 7.08
CA ALA A 389 -39.69 6.95 7.32
C ALA A 389 -40.06 7.63 6.00
#